data_AF-A0A674JXV5-F1
#
_entry.id   AF-A0A674JXV5-F1
#
_cell.length_a   1.000
_cell.length_b   1.000
_cell.length_c   1.000
_cell.angle_alpha   90.00
_cell.angle_beta   90.00
_cell.angle_gamma   90.00
#
_symmetry.space_group_name_H-M   'P 1'
#
loop_
_entity.id
_entity.type
_entity.pdbx_description
1 polymer ?
#
loop_
_entity_poly.entity_id
_entity_poly.type
_entity_poly.pdbx_seq_one_letter_code
_entity_poly.pdbx_strand_id
1 'polypeptide(L)'
;LLFSPLLISALLITHLLSPGDICRLPPEIGPCKGQFPRFFYNPASRKCEIFIYGGCGGNGNNFRTLLECEQACKKRGKGIKRVNPLAWAGQPSKLGQPEN
;
A
#
# COMPACT_ATOMS: atom_id res chain seq x y z
N LEU A 1 -21.06 -29.76 17.23
CA LEU A 1 -19.71 -29.33 17.68
C LEU A 1 -19.28 -28.12 16.85
N LEU A 2 -20.05 -27.03 16.93
CA LEU A 2 -19.86 -25.85 16.09
C LEU A 2 -19.15 -24.79 16.93
N PHE A 3 -17.97 -24.41 16.43
CA PHE A 3 -17.22 -23.18 16.65
C PHE A 3 -17.57 -22.39 17.92
N SER A 4 -16.74 -22.60 18.95
CA SER A 4 -16.72 -21.76 20.14
C SER A 4 -16.80 -20.28 19.75
N PRO A 5 -17.62 -19.45 20.43
CA PRO A 5 -17.73 -18.02 20.13
C PRO A 5 -16.37 -17.29 20.21
N LEU A 6 -15.40 -17.82 20.96
CA LEU A 6 -14.02 -17.34 21.01
C LEU A 6 -13.22 -17.61 19.73
N LEU A 7 -13.49 -18.72 19.05
CA LEU A 7 -12.87 -19.02 17.75
C LEU A 7 -13.48 -18.15 16.66
N ILE A 8 -14.80 -17.96 16.67
CA ILE A 8 -15.50 -17.08 15.71
C ILE A 8 -15.01 -15.62 15.88
N SER A 9 -14.82 -15.14 17.13
CA SER A 9 -14.27 -13.80 17.36
C SER A 9 -12.83 -13.67 16.87
N ALA A 10 -11.97 -14.66 17.12
CA ALA A 10 -10.59 -14.63 16.64
C ALA A 10 -10.50 -14.64 15.10
N LEU A 11 -11.36 -15.41 14.43
CA LEU A 11 -11.47 -15.44 12.97
C LEU A 11 -12.03 -14.13 12.38
N LEU A 12 -12.95 -13.44 13.08
CA LEU A 12 -13.43 -12.12 12.65
C LEU A 12 -12.39 -11.01 12.90
N ILE A 13 -11.63 -11.09 13.99
CA ILE A 13 -10.61 -10.09 14.37
C ILE A 13 -9.43 -10.08 13.38
N THR A 14 -9.01 -11.23 12.86
CA THR A 14 -7.90 -11.30 11.87
C THR A 14 -8.24 -10.65 10.52
N HIS A 15 -9.53 -10.45 10.20
CA HIS A 15 -9.97 -9.77 8.98
C HIS A 15 -10.11 -8.25 9.10
N LEU A 16 -9.94 -7.66 10.29
CA LEU A 16 -10.14 -6.22 10.53
C LEU A 16 -8.92 -5.35 10.20
N LEU A 17 -7.73 -5.94 10.08
CA LEU A 17 -6.52 -5.21 9.69
C LEU A 17 -6.30 -5.43 8.20
N SER A 18 -6.90 -4.57 7.38
CA SER A 18 -6.59 -4.55 5.96
C SER A 18 -5.13 -4.11 5.78
N PRO A 19 -4.34 -4.72 4.87
CA PRO A 19 -3.00 -4.24 4.54
C PRO A 19 -2.95 -2.74 4.17
N GLY A 20 -4.08 -2.19 3.70
CA GLY A 20 -4.21 -0.78 3.37
C GLY A 20 -4.33 0.17 4.58
N ASP A 21 -4.58 -0.35 5.78
CA ASP A 21 -4.77 0.48 6.98
C ASP A 21 -3.42 0.95 7.55
N ILE A 22 -2.38 0.12 7.44
CA ILE A 22 -1.01 0.47 7.83
C ILE A 22 -0.53 1.73 7.09
N CYS A 23 -0.88 1.85 5.81
CA CYS A 23 -0.49 2.96 4.95
C CYS A 23 -1.15 4.30 5.32
N ARG A 24 -2.09 4.31 6.27
CA ARG A 24 -2.74 5.53 6.77
C ARG A 24 -2.19 5.98 8.12
N LEU A 25 -1.34 5.17 8.76
CA LEU A 25 -0.73 5.52 10.05
C LEU A 25 0.31 6.64 9.86
N PRO A 26 0.50 7.53 10.84
CA PRO A 26 1.56 8.53 10.80
C PRO A 26 2.95 7.86 10.93
N PRO A 27 4.03 8.50 10.44
CA PRO A 27 5.38 8.03 10.76
C PRO A 27 5.66 8.20 12.25
N GLU A 28 6.27 7.19 12.88
CA GLU A 28 6.62 7.22 14.30
C GLU A 28 8.11 6.97 14.54
N ILE A 29 8.78 7.94 15.17
CA ILE A 29 10.22 7.84 15.52
C ILE A 29 10.43 6.74 16.58
N GLY A 30 9.50 6.59 17.52
CA GLY A 30 9.66 5.70 18.67
C GLY A 30 10.58 6.29 19.76
N PRO A 31 10.72 5.60 20.91
CA PRO A 31 11.43 6.14 22.08
C PRO A 31 12.96 6.01 22.03
N CYS A 32 13.49 5.17 21.14
CA CYS A 32 14.94 5.02 20.96
C CYS A 32 15.55 6.22 20.22
N LYS A 33 16.84 6.48 20.42
CA LYS A 33 17.57 7.66 19.90
C LYS A 33 18.50 7.35 18.72
N GLY A 34 18.31 6.21 18.06
CA GLY A 34 19.02 5.89 16.83
C GLY A 34 18.57 6.80 15.67
N GLN A 35 19.35 6.81 14.60
CA GLN A 35 19.03 7.56 13.39
C GLN A 35 19.01 6.61 12.20
N PHE A 36 17.88 5.94 11.99
CA PHE A 36 17.70 5.01 10.90
C PHE A 36 16.78 5.64 9.84
N PRO A 37 17.31 6.02 8.65
CA PRO A 37 16.47 6.44 7.55
C PRO A 37 15.52 5.30 7.15
N ARG A 38 14.23 5.59 7.13
CA ARG A 38 13.16 4.66 6.75
C ARG A 38 12.18 5.36 5.84
N PHE A 39 11.34 4.59 5.17
CA PHE A 39 10.28 5.08 4.30
C PHE A 39 8.92 4.90 4.97
N PHE A 40 8.04 5.89 4.87
CA PHE A 40 6.62 5.78 5.23
C PHE A 40 5.77 6.26 4.05
N TYR A 41 4.55 5.74 3.93
CA TYR A 41 3.60 6.24 2.94
C TYR A 41 2.88 7.47 3.47
N ASN A 42 2.97 8.58 2.73
CA ASN A 42 2.23 9.80 2.99
C ASN A 42 0.96 9.83 2.11
N PRO A 43 -0.25 9.68 2.70
CA PRO A 43 -1.49 9.67 1.93
C PRO A 43 -1.85 11.03 1.32
N ALA A 44 -1.34 12.15 1.87
CA ALA A 44 -1.59 13.48 1.35
C ALA A 44 -0.83 13.73 0.04
N SER A 45 0.45 13.35 -0.01
CA SER A 45 1.25 13.44 -1.24
C SER A 45 1.09 12.24 -2.18
N ARG A 46 0.52 11.14 -1.66
CA ARG A 46 0.41 9.82 -2.30
C ARG A 46 1.78 9.22 -2.66
N LYS A 47 2.82 9.53 -1.87
CA LYS A 47 4.20 9.09 -2.09
C LYS A 47 4.76 8.39 -0.86
N CYS A 48 5.80 7.58 -1.09
CA CYS A 48 6.65 7.10 -0.02
C CYS A 48 7.75 8.13 0.24
N GLU A 49 7.86 8.58 1.48
CA GLU A 49 8.74 9.66 1.91
C GLU A 49 9.68 9.16 3.01
N ILE A 50 10.85 9.79 3.16
CA ILE A 50 11.84 9.40 4.16
C ILE A 50 11.50 10.04 5.50
N PHE A 51 11.65 9.28 6.58
CA PHE A 51 11.66 9.77 7.96
C PHE A 51 12.77 9.10 8.76
N ILE A 52 13.05 9.63 9.96
CA ILE A 52 14.04 9.07 10.87
C ILE A 52 13.32 8.19 11.90
N TYR A 53 13.69 6.91 11.92
CA TYR A 53 13.25 5.95 12.93
C TYR A 53 14.31 5.82 14.02
N GLY A 54 13.86 5.84 15.28
CA GLY A 54 14.67 5.77 16.48
C GLY A 54 15.30 4.39 16.74
N GLY A 55 14.82 3.35 16.06
CA GLY A 55 15.35 1.98 16.17
C GLY A 55 14.52 1.02 17.02
N CYS A 56 13.54 1.52 17.78
CA CYS A 56 12.58 0.68 18.51
C CYS A 56 11.19 1.31 18.58
N GLY A 57 10.16 0.48 18.79
CA GLY A 57 8.76 0.93 18.85
C GLY A 57 8.22 1.35 17.48
N GLY A 58 7.36 2.37 17.47
CA GLY A 58 6.72 2.88 16.27
C GLY A 58 5.56 2.00 15.79
N ASN A 59 5.20 2.16 14.52
CA ASN A 59 4.11 1.42 13.88
C ASN A 59 4.52 0.84 12.51
N GLY A 60 3.57 0.17 11.84
CA GLY A 60 3.81 -0.56 10.60
C GLY A 60 4.08 0.30 9.36
N ASN A 61 3.84 1.62 9.39
CA ASN A 61 4.15 2.52 8.27
C ASN A 61 5.64 2.88 8.26
N ASN A 62 6.49 1.86 8.23
CA ASN A 62 7.93 1.94 8.40
C ASN A 62 8.61 0.85 7.58
N PHE A 63 9.17 1.24 6.45
CA PHE A 63 9.77 0.35 5.46
C PHE A 63 11.26 0.66 5.31
N ARG A 64 12.07 -0.36 5.02
CA ARG A 64 13.52 -0.19 4.88
C ARG A 64 13.89 0.36 3.51
N THR A 65 13.10 0.07 2.49
CA THR A 65 13.34 0.52 1.13
C THR A 65 12.12 1.23 0.54
N LEU A 66 12.37 2.09 -0.45
CA LEU A 66 11.30 2.74 -1.21
C LEU A 66 10.38 1.69 -1.87
N LEU A 67 10.97 0.63 -2.45
CA LEU A 67 10.23 -0.43 -3.14
C LEU A 67 9.29 -1.17 -2.19
N GLU A 68 9.73 -1.51 -0.98
CA GLU A 68 8.89 -2.14 0.04
C GLU A 68 7.67 -1.26 0.38
N CYS A 69 7.90 0.04 0.61
CA CYS A 69 6.82 0.99 0.89
C CYS A 69 5.84 1.10 -0.28
N GLU A 70 6.35 1.22 -1.51
CA GLU A 70 5.50 1.36 -2.70
C GLU A 70 4.68 0.11 -2.95
N GLN A 71 5.26 -1.08 -2.82
CA GLN A 71 4.55 -2.35 -2.98
C GLN A 71 3.45 -2.54 -1.93
N ALA A 72 3.70 -2.12 -0.69
CA ALA A 72 2.73 -2.20 0.39
C ALA A 72 1.57 -1.21 0.20
N CYS A 73 1.87 0.03 -0.19
CA CYS A 73 0.94 1.14 -0.03
C CYS A 73 0.44 1.79 -1.32
N LYS A 74 1.20 1.71 -2.42
CA LYS A 74 0.65 2.09 -3.72
C LYS A 74 -0.27 0.96 -4.17
N LYS A 75 -1.57 1.14 -3.96
CA LYS A 75 -2.58 0.32 -4.64
C LYS A 75 -2.23 0.30 -6.13
N ARG A 76 -1.94 -0.88 -6.70
CA ARG A 76 -2.08 -1.06 -8.14
C ARG A 76 -3.50 -0.61 -8.42
N GLY A 77 -3.66 0.50 -9.12
CA GLY A 77 -4.99 0.98 -9.45
C GLY A 77 -5.72 -0.19 -10.10
N LYS A 78 -6.67 -0.81 -9.39
CA LYS A 78 -7.86 -1.34 -10.03
C LYS A 78 -8.68 -0.15 -10.55
N GLY A 79 -8.05 0.71 -11.35
CA GLY A 79 -8.61 0.91 -12.66
C GLY A 79 -8.31 -0.39 -13.41
N ILE A 80 -9.09 -1.47 -13.22
CA ILE A 80 -10.29 -1.60 -14.03
C ILE A 80 -10.64 -0.23 -14.62
N LYS A 81 -9.90 0.17 -15.68
CA LYS A 81 -10.56 0.91 -16.74
C LYS A 81 -11.79 0.06 -16.95
N ARG A 82 -12.97 0.58 -16.58
CA ARG A 82 -14.20 0.01 -17.09
C ARG A 82 -14.02 0.17 -18.59
N VAL A 83 -13.42 -0.84 -19.23
CA VAL A 83 -13.48 -0.99 -20.66
C VAL A 83 -14.98 -1.05 -20.86
N ASN A 84 -15.53 0.05 -21.35
CA ASN A 84 -16.90 0.03 -21.79
C ASN A 84 -16.94 -1.08 -22.85
N PRO A 85 -17.72 -2.15 -22.67
CA PRO A 85 -17.78 -3.24 -23.66
C PRO A 85 -18.20 -2.73 -25.05
N LEU A 86 -18.73 -1.51 -25.14
CA LEU A 86 -19.14 -0.83 -26.36
C LEU A 86 -18.03 0.01 -27.03
N ALA A 87 -16.82 0.08 -26.47
CA ALA A 87 -15.71 0.86 -27.03
C ALA A 87 -14.77 0.07 -27.96
N TRP A 88 -15.12 -1.16 -28.36
CA TRP A 88 -14.37 -1.96 -29.35
C TRP A 88 -15.15 -2.13 -30.66
N ALA A 89 -15.78 -1.07 -31.14
CA ALA A 89 -16.22 -1.00 -32.53
C ALA A 89 -15.15 -0.26 -33.36
N GLY A 90 -14.04 -0.95 -33.62
CA GLY A 90 -13.11 -0.60 -34.70
C GLY A 90 -11.88 0.21 -34.31
N GLN A 91 -10.72 -0.46 -34.26
CA GLN A 91 -9.54 -0.02 -35.03
C GLN A 91 -8.44 -1.10 -34.97
N PRO A 92 -8.03 -1.67 -36.13
CA PRO A 92 -6.90 -2.59 -36.20
C PRO A 92 -5.57 -1.83 -36.12
N SER A 93 -4.59 -2.51 -35.53
CA SER A 93 -3.15 -2.20 -35.45
C SER A 93 -2.58 -1.47 -36.68
N LYS A 94 -1.96 -0.32 -36.46
CA LYS A 94 -0.83 0.12 -37.29
C LYS A 94 0.43 0.19 -36.43
N LEU A 95 1.26 -0.84 -36.65
CA LEU A 95 2.68 -0.87 -36.37
C LEU A 95 3.37 0.16 -37.27
N GLY A 96 4.14 1.08 -36.67
CA GLY A 96 5.18 1.87 -37.33
C GLY A 96 4.72 3.08 -38.14
N GLN A 97 5.12 4.27 -37.68
CA GLN A 97 5.87 5.25 -38.47
C GLN A 97 6.39 6.38 -37.55
N PRO A 98 7.64 6.86 -37.74
CA PRO A 98 8.26 7.89 -36.91
C PRO A 98 7.74 9.30 -37.25
N GLU A 99 7.63 10.15 -36.24
CA GLU A 99 7.47 11.60 -36.43
C GLU A 99 8.85 12.26 -36.51
N ASN A 100 9.12 12.83 -37.70
CA ASN A 100 10.16 13.79 -38.09
C ASN A 100 11.63 13.34 -38.10
#